data_AF-A0A0R1V7F5-F1
#
_entry.id   AF-A0A0R1V7F5-F1
#
_cell.length_a   1.000
_cell.length_b   1.000
_cell.length_c   1.000
_cell.angle_alpha   90.00
_cell.angle_beta   90.00
_cell.angle_gamma   90.00
#
_symmetry.space_group_name_H-M   'P 1'
#
loop_
_entity.id
_entity.type
_entity.pdbx_description
1 polymer ?
#
loop_
_entity_poly.entity_id
_entity_poly.type
_entity_poly.pdbx_seq_one_letter_code
_entity_poly.pdbx_strand_id
1 'polypeptide(L)'
;MKKVEDERLKGQLLKNFKTAFLIENSFILLVLIYESFKNVWGTVNAQNPLWASFMLGVVSLSILSQRVTAAIEDKPKISKKRLTVYFVLEFLVFSLLFMLVIPKNIWIAIICGLTVAFITSGVLLYNNHYRD
;
A
#
# COMPACT_ATOMS: atom_id res chain seq x y z
N MET A 1 21.23 -7.79 14.77
CA MET A 1 19.92 -8.34 15.20
C MET A 1 19.86 -9.80 14.78
N LYS A 2 19.52 -10.72 15.69
CA LYS A 2 19.36 -12.15 15.34
C LYS A 2 18.03 -12.34 14.60
N LYS A 3 18.05 -13.13 13.53
CA LYS A 3 16.83 -13.50 12.80
C LYS A 3 15.96 -14.37 13.71
N VAL A 4 14.66 -14.09 13.76
CA VAL A 4 13.71 -14.93 14.49
C VAL A 4 13.45 -16.18 13.65
N GLU A 5 13.93 -17.33 14.10
CA GLU A 5 13.80 -18.59 13.36
C GLU A 5 12.50 -19.34 13.72
N ASP A 6 12.09 -19.27 14.98
CA ASP A 6 10.88 -19.93 15.50
C ASP A 6 9.59 -19.35 14.89
N GLU A 7 8.74 -20.24 14.35
CA GLU A 7 7.47 -19.91 13.74
C GLU A 7 6.48 -19.27 14.72
N ARG A 8 6.48 -19.68 16.00
CA ARG A 8 5.60 -19.10 17.02
C ARG A 8 5.91 -17.63 17.24
N LEU A 9 7.20 -17.31 17.29
CA LEU A 9 7.70 -15.94 17.44
C LEU A 9 7.45 -15.10 16.17
N LYS A 10 7.55 -15.68 14.96
CA LYS A 10 7.13 -15.01 13.70
C LYS A 10 5.64 -14.68 13.70
N GLY A 11 4.79 -15.63 14.12
CA GLY A 11 3.35 -15.42 14.23
C GLY A 11 3.00 -14.32 15.23
N GLN A 12 3.69 -14.27 16.37
CA GLN A 12 3.52 -13.20 17.35
C GLN A 12 4.00 -11.85 16.82
N LEU A 13 5.11 -11.81 16.07
CA LEU A 13 5.60 -10.60 15.43
C LEU A 13 4.60 -10.05 14.41
N LEU A 14 3.98 -10.91 13.60
CA LEU A 14 2.91 -10.51 12.67
C LEU A 14 1.68 -9.94 13.40
N LYS A 15 1.28 -10.55 14.52
CA LYS A 15 0.20 -10.01 15.37
C LYS A 15 0.57 -8.62 15.91
N ASN A 16 1.81 -8.44 16.36
CA ASN A 16 2.29 -7.14 16.85
C ASN A 16 2.27 -6.08 15.74
N PHE A 17 2.73 -6.41 14.53
CA PHE A 17 2.65 -5.52 13.37
C PHE A 17 1.20 -5.16 13.03
N LYS A 18 0.27 -6.12 13.06
CA LYS A 18 -1.15 -5.87 12.84
C LYS A 18 -1.72 -4.90 13.87
N THR A 19 -1.39 -5.10 15.15
CA THR A 19 -1.85 -4.22 16.23
C THR A 19 -1.25 -2.81 16.10
N ALA A 20 0.05 -2.69 15.82
CA ALA A 20 0.71 -1.40 15.60
C ALA A 20 0.07 -0.66 14.42
N PHE A 21 -0.13 -1.36 13.29
CA PHE A 21 -0.82 -0.80 12.12
C PHE A 21 -2.23 -0.31 12.46
N LEU A 22 -3.00 -1.06 13.25
CA LEU A 22 -4.34 -0.64 13.68
C LEU A 22 -4.29 0.62 14.54
N ILE A 23 -3.35 0.69 15.48
CA ILE A 23 -3.17 1.86 16.37
C ILE A 23 -2.78 3.09 15.54
N GLU A 24 -1.79 2.98 14.66
CA GLU A 24 -1.33 4.08 13.79
C GLU A 24 -2.46 4.62 12.91
N ASN A 25 -3.19 3.73 12.22
CA ASN A 25 -4.31 4.15 11.37
C ASN A 25 -5.46 4.74 12.19
N SER A 26 -5.74 4.22 13.38
CA SER A 26 -6.77 4.77 14.26
C SER A 26 -6.40 6.16 14.76
N PHE A 27 -5.13 6.38 15.10
CA PHE A 27 -4.64 7.70 15.50
C PHE A 27 -4.77 8.71 14.35
N ILE A 28 -4.32 8.36 13.14
CA ILE A 28 -4.45 9.22 11.95
C ILE A 28 -5.94 9.56 11.71
N LEU A 29 -6.83 8.56 11.82
CA LEU A 29 -8.26 8.76 11.63
C LEU A 29 -8.88 9.67 12.70
N LEU A 30 -8.50 9.52 13.97
CA LEU A 30 -8.96 10.41 15.05
C LEU A 30 -8.51 11.86 14.83
N VAL A 31 -7.26 12.07 14.42
CA VAL A 31 -6.74 13.41 14.10
C VAL A 31 -7.48 14.01 12.92
N LEU A 32 -7.71 13.24 11.85
CA LEU A 32 -8.49 13.70 10.69
C LEU A 32 -9.93 14.04 11.05
N ILE A 33 -10.59 13.25 11.90
CA ILE A 33 -11.94 13.59 12.40
C ILE A 33 -11.91 14.91 13.17
N TYR A 34 -10.94 15.08 14.06
CA TYR A 34 -10.80 16.30 14.84
C TYR A 34 -10.57 17.54 13.95
N GLU A 35 -9.69 17.44 12.95
CA GLU A 35 -9.46 18.53 11.99
C GLU A 35 -10.68 18.82 11.13
N SER A 36 -11.45 17.79 10.77
CA SER A 36 -12.65 17.92 9.94
C SER A 36 -13.73 18.78 10.62
N PHE A 37 -13.81 18.78 11.96
CA PHE A 37 -14.71 19.69 12.68
C PHE A 37 -14.37 21.18 12.50
N LYS A 38 -13.10 21.51 12.18
CA LYS A 38 -12.66 22.89 11.95
C LYS A 38 -12.84 23.29 10.49
N ASN A 39 -12.40 22.45 9.56
CA ASN A 39 -12.53 22.71 8.13
C ASN A 39 -12.51 21.41 7.33
N VAL A 40 -13.70 20.82 7.11
CA VAL A 40 -13.87 19.56 6.35
C VAL A 40 -13.15 19.61 5.00
N TRP A 41 -13.30 20.67 4.22
CA TRP A 41 -12.71 20.78 2.87
C TRP A 41 -11.20 20.99 2.89
N GLY A 42 -10.66 21.58 3.97
CA GLY A 42 -9.22 21.69 4.18
C GLY A 42 -8.59 20.37 4.66
N THR A 43 -9.34 19.59 5.43
CA THR A 43 -8.89 18.31 5.99
C THR A 43 -8.96 17.18 4.98
N VAL A 44 -10.05 17.08 4.22
CA VAL A 44 -10.24 16.10 3.14
C VAL A 44 -9.61 16.62 1.86
N ASN A 45 -8.33 16.95 1.94
CA ASN A 45 -7.55 17.49 0.84
C ASN A 45 -6.22 16.76 0.78
N ALA A 46 -5.80 16.42 -0.43
CA ALA A 46 -4.51 15.81 -0.70
C ALA A 46 -3.31 16.70 -0.34
N GLN A 47 -3.52 18.00 -0.16
CA GLN A 47 -2.52 18.91 0.41
C GLN A 47 -2.31 18.70 1.91
N ASN A 48 -3.26 18.08 2.62
CA ASN A 48 -3.08 17.66 3.99
C ASN A 48 -2.26 16.36 4.01
N PRO A 49 -1.01 16.37 4.54
CA PRO A 49 -0.17 15.19 4.57
C PRO A 49 -0.78 14.01 5.33
N LEU A 50 -1.60 14.27 6.36
CA LEU A 50 -2.29 13.23 7.13
C LEU A 50 -3.34 12.52 6.28
N TRP A 51 -4.13 13.27 5.53
CA TRP A 51 -5.15 12.71 4.64
C TRP A 51 -4.51 11.91 3.50
N ALA A 52 -3.45 12.45 2.89
CA ALA A 52 -2.70 11.75 1.85
C ALA A 52 -2.09 10.44 2.37
N SER A 53 -1.50 10.45 3.57
CA SER A 53 -0.91 9.25 4.20
C SER A 53 -1.97 8.19 4.50
N PHE A 54 -3.12 8.61 5.04
CA PHE A 54 -4.25 7.72 5.30
C PHE A 54 -4.75 7.05 4.02
N MET A 55 -4.98 7.82 2.96
CA MET A 55 -5.44 7.31 1.67
C MET A 55 -4.43 6.36 1.03
N LEU A 56 -3.13 6.65 1.14
CA LEU A 56 -2.08 5.75 0.66
C LEU A 56 -2.14 4.40 1.39
N GLY A 57 -2.32 4.41 2.71
CA GLY A 57 -2.51 3.21 3.52
C GLY A 57 -3.73 2.38 3.09
N VAL A 58 -4.89 3.04 2.95
CA VAL A 58 -6.15 2.39 2.55
C VAL A 58 -6.05 1.75 1.15
N VAL A 59 -5.52 2.49 0.18
CA VAL A 59 -5.35 1.99 -1.20
C VAL A 59 -4.38 0.81 -1.21
N SER A 60 -3.23 0.94 -0.55
CA SER A 60 -2.23 -0.13 -0.48
C SER A 60 -2.79 -1.40 0.17
N LEU A 61 -3.52 -1.27 1.28
CA LEU A 61 -4.15 -2.40 1.97
C LEU A 61 -5.21 -3.08 1.10
N SER A 62 -6.02 -2.30 0.39
CA SER A 62 -7.06 -2.83 -0.51
C SER A 62 -6.44 -3.67 -1.63
N ILE A 63 -5.33 -3.23 -2.22
CA ILE A 63 -4.62 -3.96 -3.28
C ILE A 63 -3.95 -5.22 -2.73
N LEU A 64 -3.23 -5.09 -1.61
CA LEU A 64 -2.50 -6.20 -1.01
C LEU A 64 -3.44 -7.30 -0.51
N SER A 65 -4.61 -6.94 0.02
CA SER A 65 -5.61 -7.92 0.48
C SER A 65 -6.17 -8.76 -0.66
N GLN A 66 -6.46 -8.16 -1.84
CA GLN A 66 -6.91 -8.90 -3.02
C GLN A 66 -5.86 -9.89 -3.55
N ARG A 67 -4.57 -9.52 -3.46
CA ARG A 67 -3.46 -10.38 -3.91
C ARG A 67 -3.26 -11.61 -3.04
N VAL A 68 -3.55 -11.54 -1.74
CA VAL A 68 -3.54 -12.73 -0.86
C VAL A 68 -4.57 -13.75 -1.34
N THR A 69 -5.78 -13.29 -1.69
CA THR A 69 -6.82 -14.17 -2.24
C THR A 69 -6.42 -14.75 -3.59
N ALA A 70 -5.79 -13.96 -4.47
CA ALA A 70 -5.32 -14.41 -5.78
C ALA A 70 -4.06 -15.31 -5.74
N ALA A 71 -3.34 -15.35 -4.62
CA ALA A 71 -2.15 -16.19 -4.43
C ALA A 71 -2.48 -17.64 -4.02
N ILE A 72 -3.75 -17.93 -3.68
CA ILE A 72 -4.23 -19.29 -3.40
C ILE A 72 -4.30 -20.13 -4.69
N GLU A 73 -4.34 -19.49 -5.85
CA GLU A 73 -4.20 -20.17 -7.14
C GLU A 73 -2.72 -20.49 -7.44
N ASP A 74 -2.41 -21.78 -7.63
CA ASP A 74 -1.15 -22.21 -8.24
C ASP A 74 -1.04 -21.62 -9.64
N LYS A 75 -0.13 -20.66 -9.83
CA LYS A 75 0.18 -20.09 -11.16
C LYS A 75 1.64 -20.31 -11.49
N PRO A 76 1.95 -20.59 -12.77
CA PRO A 76 3.33 -20.79 -13.20
C PRO A 76 4.17 -19.53 -13.02
N LYS A 77 5.49 -19.73 -12.95
CA LYS A 77 6.47 -18.65 -12.86
C LYS A 77 6.31 -17.61 -13.98
N ILE A 78 6.28 -16.35 -13.59
CA ILE A 78 6.14 -15.19 -14.47
C ILE A 78 7.54 -14.77 -14.96
N SER A 79 7.67 -14.51 -16.25
CA SER A 79 8.93 -14.03 -16.84
C SER A 79 9.29 -12.61 -16.38
N LYS A 80 10.58 -12.30 -16.31
CA LYS A 80 11.07 -10.95 -15.94
C LYS A 80 10.46 -9.84 -16.80
N LYS A 81 10.27 -10.09 -18.10
CA LYS A 81 9.63 -9.14 -19.03
C LYS A 81 8.17 -8.86 -18.64
N ARG A 82 7.39 -9.90 -18.29
CA ARG A 82 6.00 -9.72 -17.83
C ARG A 82 5.93 -9.00 -16.49
N LEU A 83 6.84 -9.27 -15.56
CA LEU A 83 6.96 -8.55 -14.29
C LEU A 83 7.19 -7.05 -14.52
N THR A 84 8.10 -6.68 -15.43
CA THR A 84 8.33 -5.27 -15.77
C THR A 84 7.09 -4.62 -16.41
N VAL A 85 6.37 -5.34 -17.28
CA VAL A 85 5.11 -4.85 -17.85
C VAL A 85 4.08 -4.61 -16.75
N TYR A 86 3.94 -5.52 -15.79
CA TYR A 86 3.03 -5.33 -14.66
C TYR A 86 3.43 -4.13 -13.81
N PHE A 87 4.71 -3.95 -13.51
CA PHE A 87 5.18 -2.77 -12.78
C PHE A 87 4.82 -1.45 -13.49
N VAL A 88 5.09 -1.36 -14.79
CA VAL A 88 4.78 -0.16 -15.58
C VAL A 88 3.26 0.09 -15.63
N LEU A 89 2.48 -0.96 -15.81
CA LEU A 89 1.02 -0.86 -15.89
C LEU A 89 0.42 -0.46 -14.53
N GLU A 90 0.88 -1.05 -13.43
CA GLU A 90 0.51 -0.66 -12.07
C GLU A 90 0.89 0.77 -11.78
N PHE A 91 2.11 1.19 -12.14
CA PHE A 91 2.56 2.57 -11.97
C PHE A 91 1.65 3.55 -12.71
N LEU A 92 1.32 3.27 -13.97
CA LEU A 92 0.43 4.14 -14.76
C LEU A 92 -0.97 4.20 -14.17
N VAL A 93 -1.56 3.05 -13.82
CA VAL A 93 -2.91 2.97 -13.25
C VAL A 93 -2.97 3.68 -11.91
N PHE A 94 -2.04 3.42 -10.99
CA PHE A 94 -2.06 4.06 -9.67
C PHE A 94 -1.74 5.55 -9.75
N SER A 95 -0.79 5.96 -10.59
CA SER A 95 -0.53 7.39 -10.79
C SER A 95 -1.77 8.11 -11.33
N LEU A 96 -2.50 7.49 -12.27
CA LEU A 96 -3.73 8.06 -12.82
C LEU A 96 -4.85 8.10 -11.78
N LEU A 97 -5.03 7.04 -10.97
CA LEU A 97 -5.97 7.05 -9.84
C LEU A 97 -5.64 8.15 -8.83
N PHE A 98 -4.36 8.31 -8.47
CA PHE A 98 -3.95 9.39 -7.57
C PHE A 98 -4.07 10.78 -8.22
N MET A 99 -3.98 10.92 -9.55
CA MET A 99 -4.27 12.19 -10.22
C MET A 99 -5.75 12.56 -10.10
N LEU A 100 -6.67 11.59 -10.11
CA LEU A 100 -8.09 11.85 -9.87
C LEU A 100 -8.37 12.29 -8.42
N VAL A 101 -7.63 11.73 -7.46
CA VAL A 101 -7.77 12.05 -6.03
C VAL A 101 -7.01 13.34 -5.65
N ILE A 102 -5.92 13.66 -6.35
CA ILE A 102 -4.97 14.75 -6.06
C ILE A 102 -4.74 15.61 -7.32
N PRO A 103 -5.78 16.22 -7.92
CA PRO A 103 -5.65 16.89 -9.23
C PRO A 103 -4.74 18.13 -9.20
N LYS A 104 -4.61 18.80 -8.05
CA LYS A 104 -3.79 20.02 -7.92
C LYS A 104 -2.28 19.75 -7.92
N ASN A 105 -1.83 18.58 -7.47
CA ASN A 105 -0.41 18.29 -7.26
C ASN A 105 0.01 17.01 -8.01
N ILE A 106 0.19 17.14 -9.32
CA ILE A 106 0.55 16.02 -10.23
C ILE A 106 1.80 15.28 -9.75
N TRP A 107 2.82 15.98 -9.24
CA TRP A 107 4.04 15.37 -8.73
C TRP A 107 3.79 14.46 -7.52
N ILE A 108 2.93 14.87 -6.59
CA ILE A 108 2.58 14.06 -5.41
C ILE A 108 1.81 12.81 -5.86
N ALA A 109 0.88 12.96 -6.80
CA ALA A 109 0.14 11.84 -7.36
C ALA A 109 1.06 10.79 -8.01
N ILE A 110 2.05 11.22 -8.78
CA ILE A 110 3.05 10.34 -9.41
C ILE A 110 3.90 9.63 -8.35
N ILE A 111 4.35 10.33 -7.31
CA ILE A 111 5.14 9.73 -6.22
C ILE A 111 4.31 8.69 -5.46
N CYS A 112 3.04 8.97 -5.17
CA CYS A 112 2.12 8.00 -4.54
C CYS A 112 1.92 6.77 -5.42
N GLY A 113 1.67 6.97 -6.72
CA GLY A 113 1.53 5.88 -7.69
C GLY A 113 2.78 5.01 -7.79
N LEU A 114 3.96 5.64 -7.85
CA LEU A 114 5.25 4.94 -7.87
C LEU A 114 5.49 4.13 -6.60
N THR A 115 5.17 4.70 -5.43
CA THR A 115 5.34 4.03 -4.14
C THR A 115 4.50 2.75 -4.08
N VAL A 116 3.23 2.82 -4.49
CA VAL A 116 2.35 1.64 -4.52
C VAL A 116 2.83 0.61 -5.53
N ALA A 117 3.21 1.03 -6.75
CA ALA A 117 3.74 0.12 -7.77
C ALA A 117 5.04 -0.57 -7.33
N PHE A 118 5.91 0.14 -6.62
CA PHE A 118 7.17 -0.42 -6.12
C PHE A 118 6.92 -1.48 -5.03
N ILE A 119 6.05 -1.19 -4.06
CA ILE A 119 5.71 -2.14 -2.99
C ILE A 119 5.05 -3.39 -3.59
N THR A 120 4.07 -3.21 -4.46
CA THR A 120 3.32 -4.32 -5.08
C THR A 120 4.19 -5.17 -6.01
N SER A 121 5.07 -4.56 -6.80
CA SER A 121 6.03 -5.30 -7.61
C SER A 121 7.10 -6.00 -6.78
N GLY A 122 7.53 -5.41 -5.66
CA GLY A 122 8.42 -6.08 -4.69
C GLY A 122 7.79 -7.36 -4.14
N VAL A 123 6.52 -7.31 -3.73
CA VAL A 123 5.76 -8.49 -3.30
C VAL A 123 5.62 -9.51 -4.44
N LEU A 124 5.35 -9.05 -5.66
CA LEU A 124 5.19 -9.94 -6.81
C LEU A 124 6.49 -10.65 -7.17
N LEU A 125 7.63 -9.94 -7.12
CA LEU A 125 8.96 -10.49 -7.33
C LEU A 125 9.30 -11.53 -6.26
N TYR A 126 9.00 -11.22 -4.99
CA TYR A 126 9.21 -12.15 -3.88
C TYR A 126 8.40 -13.43 -4.09
N ASN A 127 7.09 -13.32 -4.37
CA ASN A 127 6.23 -14.48 -4.61
C ASN A 127 6.65 -15.27 -5.86
N ASN A 128 7.09 -14.59 -6.92
CA ASN A 128 7.55 -15.24 -8.14
C ASN A 128 8.87 -16.00 -7.98
N HIS A 129 9.67 -15.67 -6.97
CA HIS A 129 10.89 -16.41 -6.66
C HIS A 129 10.56 -17.84 -6.18
N TYR A 130 9.50 -18.00 -5.39
CA TYR A 130 9.04 -19.26 -4.82
C TYR A 130 8.06 -20.05 -5.72
N ARG A 131 7.78 -19.55 -6.93
CA ARG A 131 7.01 -20.30 -7.94
C ARG A 131 7.93 -21.22 -8.73
N ASP A 132 7.49 -22.47 -8.85
CA ASP A 132 8.05 -23.50 -9.73
C ASP A 132 7.66 -23.25 -11.20
#